data_AF-A0A6A4VXZ1-F1
#
_entry.id   AF-A0A6A4VXZ1-F1
#
_cell.length_a   1.000
_cell.length_b   1.000
_cell.length_c   1.000
_cell.angle_alpha   90.00
_cell.angle_beta   90.00
_cell.angle_gamma   90.00
#
_symmetry.space_group_name_H-M   'P 1'
#
loop_
_entity.id
_entity.type
_entity.pdbx_description
1 polymer ?
#
loop_
_entity_poly.entity_id
_entity_poly.type
_entity_poly.pdbx_seq_one_letter_code
_entity_poly.pdbx_strand_id
1 'polypeptide(L)'
;MTVRQRKAPPVTTETRRLIRSRRAALDNGERDEYLRVNRLCRAAIRRDCVSHYTGRVKIQITVTQETSFIVLHSRNMTITKRELHTSDDSVNVSITRLLLYPERDQVYLSVNESLQLGQNYTLSFEFNYTLREALEGFYLSHYTAANGSKRYLATTQFEPNAARAAFPCFDEPQLKATFQLAMVRHESHTALFNTPRRSTADLDFYLGAGIKQDDFFETVRMSTYLVAFIVSDYAHISDTTDGSE
;
A
#
# COMPACT_ATOMS: atom_id res chain seq x y z
N MET A 1 -25.38 2.87 -25.94
CA MET A 1 -23.93 3.04 -26.18
C MET A 1 -23.17 2.08 -25.28
N THR A 2 -22.55 1.05 -25.85
CA THR A 2 -21.96 -0.08 -25.13
C THR A 2 -20.58 0.31 -24.57
N VAL A 3 -20.42 0.28 -23.25
CA VAL A 3 -19.15 0.54 -22.57
C VAL A 3 -18.16 -0.58 -22.92
N ARG A 4 -17.17 -0.29 -23.76
CA ARG A 4 -16.04 -1.20 -24.03
C ARG A 4 -15.26 -1.39 -22.74
N GLN A 5 -15.39 -2.57 -22.12
CA GLN A 5 -14.45 -3.03 -21.10
C GLN A 5 -13.04 -3.02 -21.72
N ARG A 6 -12.16 -2.14 -21.23
CA ARG A 6 -10.75 -2.15 -21.61
C ARG A 6 -10.15 -3.44 -21.03
N LYS A 7 -9.98 -4.44 -21.89
CA LYS A 7 -9.31 -5.71 -21.58
C LYS A 7 -7.92 -5.37 -21.03
N ALA A 8 -7.57 -5.92 -19.86
CA ALA A 8 -6.23 -5.78 -19.30
C ALA A 8 -5.17 -6.20 -20.35
N PRO A 9 -4.02 -5.51 -20.44
CA PRO A 9 -3.00 -5.83 -21.43
C PRO A 9 -2.53 -7.29 -21.26
N PRO A 10 -2.27 -7.99 -22.37
CA PRO A 10 -1.84 -9.39 -22.32
C PRO A 10 -0.49 -9.51 -21.60
N VAL A 11 -0.43 -10.47 -20.67
CA VAL A 11 0.80 -10.87 -19.95
C VAL A 11 1.87 -11.26 -20.96
N THR A 12 3.06 -10.64 -20.90
CA THR A 12 4.12 -10.88 -21.90
C THR A 12 4.71 -12.27 -21.76
N THR A 13 5.29 -12.80 -22.83
CA THR A 13 5.97 -14.12 -22.85
C THR A 13 7.07 -14.21 -21.79
N GLU A 14 7.77 -13.11 -21.53
CA GLU A 14 8.77 -13.03 -20.46
C GLU A 14 8.15 -13.09 -19.07
N THR A 15 7.02 -12.42 -18.84
CA THR A 15 6.27 -12.54 -17.57
C THR A 15 5.89 -14.00 -17.33
N ARG A 16 5.43 -14.72 -18.37
CA ARG A 16 5.14 -16.16 -18.27
C ARG A 16 6.36 -17.00 -17.90
N ARG A 17 7.56 -16.67 -18.40
CA ARG A 17 8.81 -17.36 -18.06
C ARG A 17 9.22 -17.12 -16.61
N LEU A 18 9.17 -15.88 -16.14
CA LEU A 18 9.46 -15.53 -14.73
C LEU A 18 8.46 -16.17 -13.76
N ILE A 19 7.18 -16.27 -14.16
CA ILE A 19 6.16 -16.98 -13.37
C ILE A 19 6.48 -18.47 -13.26
N ARG A 20 6.94 -19.11 -14.35
CA ARG A 20 7.32 -20.53 -14.32
C ARG A 20 8.52 -20.78 -13.41
N SER A 21 9.55 -19.93 -13.45
CA SER A 21 10.69 -20.06 -12.53
C SER A 21 10.26 -19.90 -11.08
N ARG A 22 9.34 -18.97 -10.79
CA ARG A 22 8.77 -18.83 -9.44
C ARG A 22 7.95 -20.05 -9.01
N ARG A 23 7.12 -20.63 -9.89
CA ARG A 23 6.35 -21.83 -9.54
C ARG A 23 7.27 -23.00 -9.18
N ALA A 24 8.35 -23.19 -9.94
CA ALA A 24 9.35 -24.21 -9.62
C ALA A 24 10.02 -23.98 -8.26
N ALA A 25 10.28 -22.73 -7.87
CA ALA A 25 10.83 -22.41 -6.54
C ALA A 25 9.80 -22.66 -5.41
N LEU A 26 8.52 -22.32 -5.63
CA LEU A 26 7.45 -22.51 -4.64
C LEU A 26 7.06 -23.99 -4.43
N ASP A 27 7.17 -24.83 -5.46
CA ASP A 27 6.82 -26.26 -5.40
C ASP A 27 7.85 -27.10 -4.61
N ASN A 28 9.07 -26.58 -4.39
CA ASN A 28 10.15 -27.27 -3.67
C ASN A 28 10.08 -27.20 -2.13
N GLY A 29 9.00 -26.67 -1.54
CA GLY A 29 8.78 -26.74 -0.09
C GLY A 29 9.42 -25.62 0.74
N GLU A 30 10.03 -24.61 0.11
CA GLU A 30 10.57 -23.40 0.76
C GLU A 30 9.47 -22.42 1.23
N ARG A 31 8.37 -22.92 1.82
CA ARG A 31 7.22 -22.09 2.25
C ARG A 31 7.56 -21.13 3.39
N ASP A 32 8.60 -21.45 4.18
CA ASP A 32 9.07 -20.65 5.32
C ASP A 32 10.37 -19.87 5.03
N GLU A 33 10.97 -20.03 3.84
CA GLU A 33 12.36 -19.66 3.55
C GLU A 33 12.53 -18.30 2.84
N TYR A 34 11.42 -17.71 2.41
CA TYR A 34 11.39 -16.36 1.87
C TYR A 34 10.64 -15.43 2.80
N LEU A 35 11.34 -14.40 3.29
CA LEU A 35 10.81 -13.21 3.99
C LEU A 35 10.61 -13.37 5.50
N ARG A 36 11.69 -13.07 6.23
CA ARG A 36 11.54 -12.44 7.54
C ARG A 36 11.92 -10.97 7.44
N VAL A 37 11.02 -10.15 7.98
CA VAL A 37 11.18 -8.75 8.39
C VAL A 37 10.79 -7.71 7.33
N ASN A 38 9.48 -7.48 7.20
CA ASN A 38 8.95 -6.19 6.77
C ASN A 38 9.14 -5.21 7.93
N ARG A 39 9.99 -4.19 7.78
CA ARG A 39 10.03 -3.05 8.70
C ARG A 39 9.61 -1.81 7.93
N LEU A 40 8.61 -1.12 8.46
CA LEU A 40 8.10 0.14 7.95
C LEU A 40 7.56 0.12 6.51
N CYS A 41 6.26 -0.16 6.37
CA CYS A 41 5.49 0.33 5.24
C CYS A 41 5.07 1.78 5.52
N ARG A 42 5.75 2.78 4.93
CA ARG A 42 5.32 4.19 5.01
C ARG A 42 4.43 4.54 3.83
N ALA A 43 3.11 4.59 4.03
CA ALA A 43 2.17 5.04 3.02
C ALA A 43 1.90 6.54 3.19
N ALA A 44 2.19 7.35 2.18
CA ALA A 44 1.79 8.76 2.11
C ALA A 44 0.59 8.88 1.19
N ILE A 45 -0.54 9.35 1.72
CA ILE A 45 -1.83 9.31 1.05
C ILE A 45 -2.35 10.71 0.71
N ARG A 46 -2.23 11.12 -0.57
CA ARG A 46 -2.81 12.35 -1.13
C ARG A 46 -4.07 12.17 -1.97
N ARG A 47 -5.15 12.86 -1.59
CA ARG A 47 -6.37 13.02 -2.41
C ARG A 47 -6.20 14.19 -3.39
N ASP A 48 -6.37 13.93 -4.69
CA ASP A 48 -6.30 14.97 -5.73
C ASP A 48 -7.69 15.40 -6.23
N CYS A 49 -8.68 14.50 -6.24
CA CYS A 49 -10.10 14.84 -6.46
C CYS A 49 -11.01 13.83 -5.74
N VAL A 50 -12.34 13.94 -5.91
CA VAL A 50 -13.31 13.11 -5.16
C VAL A 50 -12.99 11.62 -5.23
N SER A 51 -12.48 11.14 -6.37
CA SER A 51 -12.22 9.72 -6.65
C SER A 51 -10.77 9.37 -7.02
N HIS A 52 -9.82 10.30 -7.08
CA HIS A 52 -8.43 9.98 -7.45
C HIS A 52 -7.48 10.30 -6.31
N TYR A 53 -6.51 9.41 -6.20
CA TYR A 53 -5.62 9.33 -5.08
C TYR A 53 -4.21 8.98 -5.56
N THR A 54 -3.22 9.68 -5.01
CA THR A 54 -1.79 9.44 -5.24
C THR A 54 -1.14 8.95 -3.95
N GLY A 55 -0.44 7.85 -4.07
CA GLY A 55 0.20 7.16 -2.96
C GLY A 55 1.69 7.02 -3.18
N ARG A 56 2.45 7.15 -2.09
CA ARG A 56 3.84 6.71 -2.04
C ARG A 56 3.96 5.64 -0.97
N VAL A 57 4.60 4.51 -1.28
CA VAL A 57 4.95 3.50 -0.28
C VAL A 57 6.45 3.28 -0.27
N LYS A 58 7.04 3.21 0.92
CA LYS A 58 8.39 2.67 1.15
C LYS A 58 8.27 1.37 1.92
N ILE A 59 8.99 0.33 1.51
CA ILE A 59 8.96 -1.01 2.09
C ILE A 59 10.39 -1.44 2.34
N GLN A 60 10.77 -1.67 3.60
CA GLN A 60 12.07 -2.26 3.90
C GLN A 60 11.96 -3.78 3.88
N ILE A 61 12.88 -4.42 3.15
CA ILE A 61 12.93 -5.86 2.95
C ILE A 61 14.33 -6.37 3.30
N THR A 62 14.38 -7.57 3.91
CA THR A 62 15.61 -8.33 4.09
C THR A 62 15.62 -9.50 3.12
N VAL A 63 16.71 -9.70 2.41
CA VAL A 63 16.85 -10.78 1.43
C VAL A 63 17.31 -12.05 2.15
N THR A 64 16.51 -13.11 2.11
CA THR A 64 16.82 -14.40 2.77
C THR A 64 17.43 -15.43 1.83
N GLN A 65 17.43 -15.16 0.53
CA GLN A 65 18.14 -15.94 -0.49
C GLN A 65 18.51 -15.00 -1.63
N GLU A 66 19.71 -15.15 -2.16
CA GLU A 66 20.20 -14.36 -3.27
C GLU A 66 19.23 -14.43 -4.46
N THR A 67 18.81 -13.28 -4.99
CA THR A 67 17.80 -13.21 -6.06
C THR A 67 17.98 -11.97 -6.93
N SER A 68 17.64 -12.08 -8.21
CA SER A 68 17.63 -10.97 -9.17
C SER A 68 16.22 -10.42 -9.44
N PHE A 69 15.23 -10.82 -8.64
CA PHE A 69 13.87 -10.33 -8.79
C PHE A 69 13.12 -10.23 -7.46
N ILE A 70 12.15 -9.31 -7.42
CA ILE A 70 11.23 -9.11 -6.30
C ILE A 70 9.81 -9.31 -6.82
N VAL A 71 8.97 -10.01 -6.05
CA VAL A 71 7.56 -10.16 -6.38
C VAL A 71 6.69 -9.78 -5.21
N LEU A 72 5.72 -8.91 -5.47
CA LEU A 72 4.77 -8.41 -4.48
C LEU A 72 3.37 -8.31 -5.10
N HIS A 73 2.39 -7.93 -4.29
CA HIS A 73 1.00 -7.80 -4.71
C HIS A 73 0.62 -6.36 -5.01
N SER A 74 -0.17 -6.17 -6.06
CA SER A 74 -0.76 -4.89 -6.45
C SER A 74 -1.97 -5.15 -7.36
N ARG A 75 -3.08 -4.48 -7.07
CA ARG A 75 -4.35 -4.60 -7.79
C ARG A 75 -4.88 -3.22 -8.17
N ASN A 76 -5.32 -3.07 -9.43
CA ASN A 76 -6.07 -1.91 -9.92
C ASN A 76 -5.42 -0.53 -9.67
N MET A 77 -4.08 -0.46 -9.62
CA MET A 77 -3.34 0.80 -9.48
C MET A 77 -2.29 0.95 -10.59
N THR A 78 -1.90 2.19 -10.83
CA THR A 78 -0.87 2.54 -11.83
C THR A 78 0.39 2.97 -11.11
N ILE A 79 1.45 2.16 -11.16
CA ILE A 79 2.75 2.51 -10.61
C ILE A 79 3.43 3.52 -11.53
N THR A 80 3.70 4.72 -11.02
CA THR A 80 4.31 5.85 -11.75
C THR A 80 5.81 5.93 -11.53
N LYS A 81 6.28 5.62 -10.32
CA LYS A 81 7.71 5.60 -9.96
C LYS A 81 8.05 4.35 -9.15
N ARG A 82 9.27 3.85 -9.32
CA ARG A 82 9.82 2.68 -8.62
C ARG A 82 11.31 2.87 -8.41
N GLU A 83 11.77 2.67 -7.18
CA GLU A 83 13.17 2.85 -6.79
C GLU A 83 13.57 1.76 -5.80
N LEU A 84 14.80 1.27 -5.88
CA LEU A 84 15.34 0.28 -4.96
C LEU A 84 16.72 0.73 -4.50
N HIS A 85 16.90 0.83 -3.20
CA HIS A 85 18.17 1.22 -2.59
C HIS A 85 18.55 0.22 -1.50
N THR A 86 19.83 0.13 -1.16
CA THR A 86 20.23 -0.47 0.12
C THR A 86 19.62 0.34 1.27
N SER A 87 19.32 -0.28 2.41
CA SER A 87 18.60 0.43 3.49
C SER A 87 19.37 1.59 4.15
N ASP A 88 20.67 1.67 3.94
CA ASP A 88 21.54 2.79 4.31
C ASP A 88 21.60 3.88 3.22
N ASP A 89 20.79 3.75 2.16
CA ASP A 89 20.76 4.61 0.96
C ASP A 89 22.12 4.76 0.25
N SER A 90 23.09 3.88 0.52
CA SER A 90 24.45 3.97 -0.04
C SER A 90 24.55 3.54 -1.50
N VAL A 91 23.70 2.59 -1.92
CA VAL A 91 23.71 2.02 -3.27
C VAL A 91 22.31 2.03 -3.87
N ASN A 92 22.19 2.56 -5.08
CA ASN A 92 20.99 2.46 -5.90
C ASN A 92 21.06 1.19 -6.75
N VAL A 93 20.09 0.29 -6.59
CA VAL A 93 19.98 -0.95 -7.37
C VAL A 93 19.06 -0.70 -8.55
N SER A 94 19.56 -0.91 -9.76
CA SER A 94 18.80 -0.59 -10.98
C SER A 94 17.69 -1.62 -11.22
N ILE A 95 16.44 -1.16 -11.11
CA ILE A 95 15.26 -1.94 -11.53
C ILE A 95 15.19 -1.91 -13.05
N THR A 96 15.56 -3.02 -13.69
CA THR A 96 15.61 -3.15 -15.15
C THR A 96 14.22 -3.31 -15.75
N ARG A 97 13.30 -4.00 -15.06
CA ARG A 97 11.97 -4.32 -15.59
C ARG A 97 10.90 -4.32 -14.51
N LEU A 98 9.68 -3.93 -14.90
CA LEU A 98 8.46 -4.10 -14.13
C LEU A 98 7.44 -4.84 -15.00
N LEU A 99 6.95 -5.97 -14.52
CA LEU A 99 5.97 -6.80 -15.21
C LEU A 99 4.73 -6.97 -14.33
N LEU A 100 3.56 -6.69 -14.89
CA LEU A 100 2.28 -6.87 -14.22
C LEU A 100 1.72 -8.25 -14.55
N TYR A 101 1.20 -8.94 -13.52
CA TYR A 101 0.49 -10.20 -13.66
C TYR A 101 -0.91 -10.10 -13.03
N PRO A 102 -1.89 -9.55 -13.77
CA PRO A 102 -3.22 -9.25 -13.25
C PRO A 102 -3.99 -10.47 -12.74
N GLU A 103 -3.78 -11.66 -13.32
CA GLU A 103 -4.47 -12.89 -12.91
C GLU A 103 -4.20 -13.31 -11.45
N ARG A 104 -3.11 -12.80 -10.85
CA ARG A 104 -2.76 -13.06 -9.44
C ARG A 104 -2.55 -11.78 -8.64
N ASP A 105 -2.87 -10.62 -9.22
CA ASP A 105 -2.58 -9.32 -8.63
C ASP A 105 -1.11 -9.17 -8.21
N GLN A 106 -0.18 -9.59 -9.07
CA GLN A 106 1.25 -9.58 -8.78
C GLN A 106 2.04 -8.62 -9.66
N VAL A 107 3.10 -8.05 -9.09
CA VAL A 107 4.09 -7.22 -9.78
C VAL A 107 5.45 -7.87 -9.61
N TYR A 108 6.13 -8.08 -10.72
CA TYR A 108 7.48 -8.62 -10.78
C TYR A 108 8.44 -7.50 -11.12
N LEU A 109 9.44 -7.30 -10.28
CA LEU A 109 10.56 -6.39 -10.54
C LEU A 109 11.79 -7.23 -10.81
N SER A 110 12.50 -6.95 -11.90
CA SER A 110 13.83 -7.50 -12.15
C SER A 110 14.88 -6.44 -11.89
N VAL A 111 15.99 -6.84 -11.29
CA VAL A 111 17.14 -5.97 -11.01
C VAL A 111 18.34 -6.36 -11.85
N ASN A 112 19.24 -5.41 -12.11
CA ASN A 112 20.47 -5.66 -12.88
C ASN A 112 21.49 -6.50 -12.10
N GLU A 113 21.54 -6.30 -10.79
CA GLU A 113 22.48 -6.91 -9.86
C GLU A 113 21.72 -7.80 -8.88
N SER A 114 22.34 -8.93 -8.55
CA SER A 114 21.76 -9.88 -7.60
C SER A 114 21.64 -9.25 -6.22
N LEU A 115 20.46 -9.34 -5.61
CA LEU A 115 20.23 -8.89 -4.25
C LEU A 115 20.89 -9.88 -3.28
N GLN A 116 21.70 -9.35 -2.38
CA GLN A 116 22.61 -10.14 -1.56
C GLN A 116 21.91 -10.75 -0.34
N LEU A 117 22.25 -11.99 0.00
CA LEU A 117 21.76 -12.67 1.20
C LEU A 117 22.04 -11.84 2.47
N GLY A 118 21.04 -11.71 3.33
CA GLY A 118 21.10 -10.99 4.60
C GLY A 118 21.09 -9.47 4.47
N GLN A 119 21.18 -8.92 3.25
CA GLN A 119 21.19 -7.49 3.02
C GLN A 119 19.78 -6.90 3.10
N ASN A 120 19.70 -5.71 3.69
CA ASN A 120 18.46 -4.93 3.76
C ASN A 120 18.39 -3.93 2.59
N TYR A 121 17.20 -3.85 1.99
CA TYR A 121 16.89 -2.93 0.91
C TYR A 121 15.60 -2.16 1.21
N THR A 122 15.49 -0.96 0.66
CA THR A 122 14.30 -0.13 0.68
C THR A 122 13.71 -0.04 -0.72
N LEU A 123 12.54 -0.67 -0.91
CA LEU A 123 11.76 -0.59 -2.14
C LEU A 123 10.74 0.54 -2.02
N SER A 124 10.77 1.50 -2.96
CA SER A 124 9.86 2.64 -2.98
C SER A 124 9.01 2.62 -4.24
N PHE A 125 7.71 2.90 -4.09
CA PHE A 125 6.79 3.11 -5.21
C PHE A 125 6.05 4.43 -5.05
N GLU A 126 5.80 5.08 -6.18
CA GLU A 126 4.72 6.06 -6.32
C GLU A 126 3.67 5.47 -7.25
N PHE A 127 2.41 5.66 -6.91
CA PHE A 127 1.30 5.06 -7.64
C PHE A 127 0.05 5.93 -7.59
N ASN A 128 -0.78 5.76 -8.61
CA ASN A 128 -2.09 6.39 -8.70
C ASN A 128 -3.16 5.32 -8.56
N TYR A 129 -4.22 5.64 -7.84
CA TYR A 129 -5.37 4.78 -7.64
C TYR A 129 -6.66 5.58 -7.74
N THR A 130 -7.70 4.96 -8.30
CA THR A 130 -9.03 5.55 -8.39
C THR A 130 -9.93 4.86 -7.38
N LEU A 131 -10.33 5.61 -6.35
CA LEU A 131 -11.35 5.19 -5.39
C LEU A 131 -12.67 4.94 -6.11
N ARG A 132 -13.34 3.85 -5.73
CA ARG A 132 -14.66 3.46 -6.25
C ARG A 132 -15.61 3.22 -5.10
N GLU A 133 -16.90 3.37 -5.34
CA GLU A 133 -17.91 2.85 -4.43
C GLU A 133 -17.83 1.31 -4.46
N ALA A 134 -17.46 0.72 -3.33
CA ALA A 134 -17.21 -0.72 -3.16
C ALA A 134 -17.34 -1.09 -1.67
N LEU A 135 -16.91 -2.29 -1.29
CA LEU A 135 -16.82 -2.77 0.10
C LEU A 135 -15.50 -3.54 0.35
N GLU A 136 -14.50 -3.33 -0.50
CA GLU A 136 -13.21 -4.04 -0.48
C GLU A 136 -12.08 -3.08 -0.89
N GLY A 137 -10.90 -3.27 -0.30
CA GLY A 137 -9.71 -2.48 -0.59
C GLY A 137 -9.80 -1.11 0.06
N PHE A 138 -9.25 -0.09 -0.59
CA PHE A 138 -9.48 1.30 -0.21
C PHE A 138 -10.57 1.86 -1.10
N TYR A 139 -11.73 2.21 -0.52
CA TYR A 139 -12.94 2.48 -1.29
C TYR A 139 -13.72 3.68 -0.73
N LEU A 140 -14.64 4.19 -1.53
CA LEU A 140 -15.58 5.24 -1.13
C LEU A 140 -16.86 4.60 -0.58
N SER A 141 -17.28 5.06 0.58
CA SER A 141 -18.62 4.86 1.11
C SER A 141 -19.34 6.20 1.20
N HIS A 142 -20.66 6.16 1.36
CA HIS A 142 -21.47 7.37 1.49
C HIS A 142 -22.61 7.19 2.46
N TYR A 143 -23.09 8.29 3.01
CA TYR A 143 -24.26 8.33 3.88
C TYR A 143 -25.07 9.61 3.63
N THR A 144 -26.33 9.60 4.07
CA THR A 144 -27.20 10.77 4.02
C THR A 144 -27.11 11.53 5.34
N ALA A 145 -26.64 12.78 5.30
CA ALA A 145 -26.60 13.63 6.48
C ALA A 145 -28.00 14.13 6.88
N ALA A 146 -28.14 14.67 8.09
CA ALA A 146 -29.43 15.16 8.62
C ALA A 146 -30.11 16.24 7.75
N ASN A 147 -29.32 17.02 7.00
CA ASN A 147 -29.82 18.01 6.06
C ASN A 147 -30.19 17.43 4.67
N GLY A 148 -30.20 16.10 4.52
CA GLY A 148 -30.49 15.40 3.27
C GLY A 148 -29.33 15.34 2.27
N SER A 149 -28.17 15.96 2.56
CA SER A 149 -27.01 15.92 1.66
C SER A 149 -26.29 14.57 1.69
N LYS A 150 -25.87 14.10 0.51
CA LYS A 150 -25.03 12.90 0.37
C LYS A 150 -23.58 13.25 0.73
N ARG A 151 -23.04 12.61 1.76
CA ARG A 151 -21.65 12.78 2.21
C ARG A 151 -20.83 11.53 1.93
N TYR A 152 -19.56 11.73 1.63
CA TYR A 152 -18.64 10.68 1.22
C TYR A 152 -17.53 10.51 2.24
N LEU A 153 -17.16 9.26 2.50
CA LEU A 153 -15.98 8.89 3.26
C LEU A 153 -15.13 7.91 2.45
N ALA A 154 -13.83 7.90 2.70
CA ALA A 154 -12.94 6.86 2.19
C ALA A 154 -12.54 5.94 3.35
N THR A 155 -12.64 4.64 3.16
CA THR A 155 -12.38 3.65 4.20
C THR A 155 -11.75 2.40 3.60
N THR A 156 -11.20 1.55 4.46
CA THR A 156 -10.50 0.33 4.08
C THR A 156 -11.21 -0.91 4.58
N GLN A 157 -11.30 -1.93 3.74
CA GLN A 157 -11.63 -3.30 4.12
C GLN A 157 -10.62 -4.23 3.42
N PHE A 158 -9.61 -4.68 4.16
CA PHE A 158 -8.49 -5.42 3.56
C PHE A 158 -8.56 -6.93 3.71
N GLU A 159 -9.41 -7.44 4.60
CA GLU A 159 -9.58 -8.88 4.73
C GLU A 159 -10.33 -9.46 3.53
N PRO A 160 -9.87 -10.59 2.94
CA PRO A 160 -8.65 -11.34 3.32
C PRO A 160 -7.36 -10.87 2.64
N ASN A 161 -7.43 -10.26 1.45
CA ASN A 161 -6.28 -9.99 0.58
C ASN A 161 -6.44 -8.73 -0.29
N ALA A 162 -7.08 -7.70 0.27
CA ALA A 162 -7.42 -6.48 -0.44
C ALA A 162 -6.52 -5.28 -0.09
N ALA A 163 -5.54 -5.46 0.81
CA ALA A 163 -4.52 -4.42 1.05
C ALA A 163 -3.74 -4.09 -0.23
N ARG A 164 -3.50 -5.10 -1.09
CA ARG A 164 -2.91 -4.94 -2.42
C ARG A 164 -3.70 -4.03 -3.36
N ALA A 165 -4.97 -3.74 -3.07
CA ALA A 165 -5.80 -2.81 -3.82
C ALA A 165 -5.72 -1.36 -3.30
N ALA A 166 -4.92 -1.10 -2.26
CA ALA A 166 -4.70 0.23 -1.70
C ALA A 166 -3.24 0.69 -1.88
N PHE A 167 -2.28 -0.22 -1.70
CA PHE A 167 -0.85 0.04 -1.93
C PHE A 167 -0.12 -1.25 -2.33
N PRO A 168 0.96 -1.19 -3.11
CA PRO A 168 1.78 -2.36 -3.39
C PRO A 168 2.35 -2.93 -2.10
N CYS A 169 2.16 -4.23 -1.83
CA CYS A 169 2.64 -4.86 -0.60
C CYS A 169 2.78 -6.39 -0.71
N PHE A 170 3.47 -6.99 0.26
CA PHE A 170 3.52 -8.43 0.45
C PHE A 170 2.25 -8.92 1.16
N ASP A 171 1.14 -8.94 0.42
CA ASP A 171 -0.20 -9.17 0.95
C ASP A 171 -0.52 -10.64 1.25
N GLU A 172 0.20 -11.22 2.20
CA GLU A 172 0.00 -12.58 2.72
C GLU A 172 0.02 -12.55 4.27
N PRO A 173 -0.89 -13.25 4.98
CA PRO A 173 -1.05 -13.11 6.44
C PRO A 173 0.22 -13.38 7.27
N GLN A 174 1.07 -14.30 6.83
CA GLN A 174 2.31 -14.67 7.51
C GLN A 174 3.41 -13.59 7.40
N LEU A 175 3.31 -12.69 6.43
CA LEU A 175 4.30 -11.65 6.13
C LEU A 175 4.06 -10.39 6.97
N LYS A 176 4.09 -10.56 8.30
CA LYS A 176 3.81 -9.47 9.24
C LYS A 176 4.86 -8.36 9.21
N ALA A 177 4.40 -7.11 9.29
CA ALA A 177 5.18 -5.88 9.22
C ALA A 177 4.77 -4.89 10.31
N THR A 178 5.59 -3.86 10.53
CA THR A 178 5.13 -2.61 11.13
C THR A 178 4.73 -1.61 10.06
N PHE A 179 3.73 -0.78 10.34
CA PHE A 179 3.16 0.17 9.38
C PHE A 179 3.20 1.58 9.95
N GLN A 180 3.52 2.56 9.12
CA GLN A 180 3.45 3.98 9.47
C GLN A 180 2.67 4.72 8.38
N LEU A 181 1.67 5.50 8.79
CA LEU A 181 0.82 6.22 7.86
C LEU A 181 1.09 7.72 7.94
N ALA A 182 1.18 8.36 6.78
CA ALA A 182 1.01 9.80 6.62
C ALA A 182 -0.19 10.04 5.71
N MET A 183 -1.21 10.74 6.22
CA MET A 183 -2.46 10.99 5.50
C MET A 183 -2.59 12.47 5.17
N VAL A 184 -2.67 12.80 3.88
CA VAL A 184 -2.95 14.16 3.40
C VAL A 184 -4.44 14.27 3.10
N ARG A 185 -5.12 15.17 3.79
CA ARG A 185 -6.56 15.38 3.71
C ARG A 185 -6.92 16.85 3.74
N HIS A 186 -8.15 17.17 3.35
CA HIS A 186 -8.73 18.49 3.61
C HIS A 186 -9.08 18.62 5.10
N GLU A 187 -8.99 19.82 5.64
CA GLU A 187 -9.20 20.10 7.06
C GLU A 187 -10.63 19.83 7.55
N SER A 188 -11.61 19.84 6.63
CA SER A 188 -13.01 19.49 6.91
C SER A 188 -13.25 18.00 7.17
N HIS A 189 -12.23 17.14 6.96
CA HIS A 189 -12.30 15.71 7.27
C HIS A 189 -11.33 15.39 8.40
N THR A 190 -11.52 14.26 9.07
CA THR A 190 -10.59 13.65 10.03
C THR A 190 -10.04 12.36 9.44
N ALA A 191 -8.76 12.06 9.73
CA ALA A 191 -8.14 10.79 9.39
C ALA A 191 -8.00 9.91 10.64
N LEU A 192 -8.31 8.63 10.51
CA LEU A 192 -8.09 7.60 11.52
C LEU A 192 -7.16 6.52 10.96
N PHE A 193 -6.40 5.89 11.85
CA PHE A 193 -5.51 4.77 11.56
C PHE A 193 -5.51 3.80 12.75
N ASN A 194 -4.83 2.65 12.62
CA ASN A 194 -4.66 1.67 13.70
C ASN A 194 -3.99 2.25 14.95
N THR A 195 -3.22 3.33 14.83
CA THR A 195 -2.50 3.97 15.94
C THR A 195 -2.95 5.42 16.11
N PRO A 196 -2.69 6.02 17.28
CA PRO A 196 -2.94 7.44 17.50
C PRO A 196 -2.16 8.32 16.52
N ARG A 197 -2.76 9.47 16.21
CA ARG A 197 -2.12 10.53 15.45
C ARG A 197 -1.00 11.15 16.29
N ARG A 198 0.20 11.23 15.71
CA ARG A 198 1.40 11.81 16.32
C ARG A 198 1.45 13.32 16.13
N SER A 199 1.12 13.79 14.92
CA SER A 199 1.18 15.22 14.58
C SER A 199 0.26 15.56 13.41
N THR A 200 -0.14 16.82 13.32
CA THR A 200 -0.78 17.40 12.13
C THR A 200 0.05 18.59 11.67
N ALA A 201 0.37 18.66 10.38
CA ALA A 201 1.04 19.80 9.76
C ALA A 201 0.17 20.40 8.65
N ASP A 202 0.15 21.72 8.55
CA ASP A 202 -0.51 22.43 7.45
C ASP A 202 0.37 22.37 6.19
N LEU A 203 -0.23 22.04 5.05
CA LEU A 203 0.42 21.96 3.75
C LEU A 203 -0.09 23.03 2.77
N ASP A 204 -0.76 24.06 3.28
CA ASP A 204 -1.38 25.13 2.50
C ASP A 204 -0.45 25.75 1.47
N PHE A 205 0.79 26.02 1.87
CA PHE A 205 1.82 26.61 1.02
C PHE A 205 2.22 25.73 -0.17
N TYR A 206 2.11 24.40 -0.03
CA TYR A 206 2.56 23.45 -1.04
C TYR A 206 1.44 22.88 -1.90
N LEU A 207 0.24 22.70 -1.32
CA LEU A 207 -0.85 21.91 -1.91
C LEU A 207 -2.17 22.68 -2.05
N GLY A 208 -2.23 23.93 -1.60
CA GLY A 208 -3.44 24.75 -1.60
C GLY A 208 -4.13 24.80 -0.23
N ALA A 209 -4.98 25.81 -0.03
CA ALA A 209 -5.57 26.15 1.26
C ALA A 209 -6.39 24.99 1.88
N GLY A 210 -6.28 24.82 3.20
CA GLY A 210 -7.06 23.85 3.97
C GLY A 210 -6.57 22.41 3.85
N ILE A 211 -5.32 22.18 3.40
CA ILE A 211 -4.75 20.84 3.25
C ILE A 211 -3.83 20.55 4.43
N LYS A 212 -4.08 19.43 5.11
CA LYS A 212 -3.33 18.99 6.29
C LYS A 212 -2.73 17.62 6.06
N GLN A 213 -1.56 17.38 6.64
CA GLN A 213 -0.95 16.06 6.76
C GLN A 213 -1.01 15.59 8.21
N ASP A 214 -1.66 14.45 8.44
CA ASP A 214 -1.60 13.73 9.70
C ASP A 214 -0.53 12.64 9.63
N ASP A 215 0.44 12.67 10.54
CA ASP A 215 1.40 11.58 10.73
C ASP A 215 0.97 10.75 11.94
N PHE A 216 0.94 9.43 11.80
CA PHE A 216 0.55 8.49 12.84
C PHE A 216 1.75 7.75 13.44
N PHE A 217 1.60 7.23 14.66
CA PHE A 217 2.62 6.36 15.25
C PHE A 217 2.76 5.04 14.48
N GLU A 218 3.93 4.41 14.58
CA GLU A 218 4.15 3.09 13.97
C GLU A 218 3.30 2.02 14.69
N THR A 219 2.70 1.10 13.93
CA THR A 219 1.95 -0.02 14.49
C THR A 219 2.88 -1.05 15.12
N VAL A 220 2.32 -1.90 15.99
CA VAL A 220 2.95 -3.18 16.30
C VAL A 220 3.07 -4.06 15.05
N ARG A 221 3.87 -5.13 15.14
CA ARG A 221 4.02 -6.09 14.04
C ARG A 221 2.71 -6.83 13.79
N MET A 222 2.09 -6.61 12.62
CA MET A 222 0.80 -7.18 12.24
C MET A 222 0.73 -7.53 10.75
N SER A 223 -0.32 -8.24 10.34
CA SER A 223 -0.56 -8.62 8.94
C SER A 223 -1.20 -7.48 8.14
N THR A 224 -1.02 -7.47 6.81
CA THR A 224 -1.54 -6.42 5.92
C THR A 224 -3.05 -6.27 5.97
N TYR A 225 -3.81 -7.35 6.14
CA TYR A 225 -5.27 -7.31 6.19
C TYR A 225 -5.85 -6.57 7.41
N LEU A 226 -5.04 -6.37 8.46
CA LEU A 226 -5.44 -5.61 9.67
C LEU A 226 -5.18 -4.10 9.54
N VAL A 227 -4.48 -3.67 8.50
CA VAL A 227 -4.23 -2.24 8.24
C VAL A 227 -5.58 -1.59 7.97
N ALA A 228 -5.92 -0.56 8.74
CA ALA A 228 -7.18 0.14 8.64
C ALA A 228 -6.96 1.65 8.72
N PHE A 229 -7.46 2.38 7.73
CA PHE A 229 -7.50 3.84 7.77
C PHE A 229 -8.77 4.39 7.16
N ILE A 230 -9.22 5.52 7.70
CA ILE A 230 -10.49 6.15 7.33
C ILE A 230 -10.24 7.65 7.16
N VAL A 231 -10.85 8.24 6.13
CA VAL A 231 -10.95 9.69 5.95
C VAL A 231 -12.44 10.04 5.84
N SER A 232 -12.98 10.70 6.85
CA SER A 232 -14.41 11.01 6.96
C SER A 232 -14.64 12.31 7.71
N ASP A 233 -15.86 12.82 7.70
CA ASP A 233 -16.32 13.96 8.50
C ASP A 233 -17.17 13.51 9.70
N TYR A 234 -16.96 12.29 10.18
CA TYR A 234 -17.67 11.75 11.35
C TYR A 234 -17.32 12.51 12.64
N ALA A 235 -18.35 12.71 13.47
CA ALA A 235 -18.17 13.11 14.86
C ALA A 235 -17.72 11.90 15.69
N HIS A 236 -17.04 12.16 16.82
CA HIS A 236 -16.65 11.13 17.77
C HIS A 236 -17.19 11.45 19.16
N ILE A 237 -17.44 10.40 19.93
CA ILE A 237 -17.71 10.47 21.37
C ILE A 237 -16.58 9.65 22.01
N SER A 238 -15.90 10.23 23.00
CA SER A 238 -14.80 9.59 23.71
C SER A 238 -15.18 9.36 25.17
N ASP A 239 -14.85 8.19 25.70
CA ASP A 239 -14.96 7.87 27.11
C ASP A 239 -13.65 7.23 27.59
N THR A 240 -13.28 7.46 28.85
CA THR A 240 -12.07 6.92 29.46
C THR A 240 -12.47 6.03 30.63
N THR A 241 -12.14 4.75 30.53
CA THR A 241 -12.33 3.82 31.64
C THR A 241 -11.01 3.63 32.35
N ASP A 242 -10.97 3.96 33.63
CA ASP A 242 -9.84 3.65 34.49
C ASP A 242 -9.84 2.12 34.69
N GLY A 243 -8.92 1.44 34.01
CA GLY A 243 -8.72 0.01 34.21
C GLY A 243 -8.18 -0.23 35.62
N SER A 244 -9.05 -0.55 36.57
CA SER A 244 -8.61 -1.15 37.83
C SER A 244 -8.25 -2.62 37.56
N GLU A 245 -6.95 -2.90 37.46
CA GLU A 245 -6.41 -4.24 37.69
C GLU A 245 -6.60 -4.67 39.15
#